data_AF-A0A319EPA2-F1
#
_entry.id   AF-A0A319EPA2-F1
#
_cell.length_a   1.000
_cell.length_b   1.000
_cell.length_c   1.000
_cell.angle_alpha   90.00
_cell.angle_beta   90.00
_cell.angle_gamma   90.00
#
_symmetry.space_group_name_H-M   'P 1'
#
loop_
_entity.id
_entity.type
_entity.pdbx_description
1 polymer ?
#
loop_
_entity_poly.entity_id
_entity_poly.type
_entity_poly.pdbx_seq_one_letter_code
_entity_poly.pdbx_strand_id
1 'polypeptide(L)'
;MASIKALDSPDLYTVGWIAALSIERAAAMAMLDERHRPPSGFVQHQANTNSYTWGKMGDHKIVIVSLPAGLYGTNSAATTASNLLSPLPQISLSRNKTEL
;
A
#
# COMPACT_ATOMS: atom_id res chain seq x y z
N MET A 1 20.46 -15.34 2.40
CA MET A 1 19.51 -14.66 1.49
C MET A 1 18.14 -14.69 2.15
N ALA A 2 17.58 -13.54 2.54
CA ALA A 2 16.23 -13.49 3.09
C ALA A 2 15.25 -13.87 1.98
N SER A 3 14.52 -14.98 2.14
CA SER A 3 13.52 -15.42 1.18
C SER A 3 12.38 -14.39 1.18
N ILE A 4 12.19 -13.70 0.05
CA ILE A 4 11.05 -12.78 -0.11
C ILE A 4 9.78 -13.63 -0.07
N LYS A 5 8.99 -13.46 0.99
CA LYS A 5 7.78 -14.25 1.26
C LYS A 5 6.64 -13.77 0.35
N ALA A 6 5.90 -14.69 -0.25
CA ALA A 6 4.61 -14.38 -0.86
C ALA A 6 3.52 -14.95 0.06
N LEU A 7 2.46 -14.20 0.28
CA LEU A 7 1.29 -14.68 1.01
C LEU A 7 0.20 -15.10 0.02
N ASP A 8 -0.58 -16.13 0.37
CA ASP A 8 -1.54 -16.73 -0.56
C ASP A 8 -2.80 -15.88 -0.78
N SER A 9 -3.14 -15.00 0.17
CA SER A 9 -4.31 -14.11 0.06
C SER A 9 -3.94 -12.67 0.41
N PRO A 10 -4.45 -11.69 -0.37
CA PRO A 10 -4.33 -10.27 -0.03
C PRO A 10 -5.13 -9.88 1.21
N ASP A 11 -6.09 -10.71 1.66
CA ASP A 11 -6.90 -10.45 2.87
C ASP A 11 -6.10 -10.54 4.16
N LEU A 12 -4.90 -11.12 4.08
CA LEU A 12 -3.97 -11.19 5.19
C LEU A 12 -3.35 -9.81 5.51
N TYR A 13 -3.47 -8.83 4.62
CA TYR A 13 -2.98 -7.47 4.85
C TYR A 13 -4.10 -6.62 5.46
N THR A 14 -3.88 -6.21 6.70
CA THR A 14 -4.90 -5.54 7.53
C THR A 14 -4.69 -4.03 7.61
N VAL A 15 -3.50 -3.55 7.24
CA VAL A 15 -3.13 -2.14 7.29
C VAL A 15 -2.79 -1.63 5.90
N GLY A 16 -3.44 -0.53 5.51
CA GLY A 16 -3.19 0.17 4.26
C GLY A 16 -2.51 1.50 4.53
N TRP A 17 -1.30 1.68 3.98
CA TRP A 17 -0.56 2.92 4.10
C TRP A 17 -0.52 3.64 2.75
N ILE A 18 -1.24 4.76 2.65
CA ILE A 18 -1.16 5.64 1.48
C ILE A 18 0.05 6.59 1.63
N ALA A 19 0.98 6.51 0.68
CA ALA A 19 2.12 7.40 0.55
C ALA A 19 1.96 8.20 -0.75
N ALA A 20 1.58 9.48 -0.63
CA ALA A 20 1.27 10.32 -1.78
C ALA A 20 2.54 10.79 -2.50
N LEU A 21 3.61 11.00 -1.76
CA LEU A 21 4.90 11.42 -2.29
C LEU A 21 5.88 10.25 -2.43
N SER A 22 6.78 10.38 -3.39
CA SER A 22 7.90 9.45 -3.57
C SER A 22 8.78 9.35 -2.30
N ILE A 23 8.97 10.45 -1.58
CA ILE A 23 9.72 10.49 -0.32
C ILE A 23 8.98 9.74 0.80
N GLU A 24 7.66 9.91 0.90
CA GLU A 24 6.83 9.18 1.87
C GLU A 24 6.85 7.68 1.58
N ARG A 25 6.78 7.30 0.29
CA ARG A 25 6.87 5.90 -0.11
C ARG A 25 8.23 5.32 0.25
N ALA A 26 9.31 6.05 -0.02
CA ALA A 26 10.65 5.61 0.33
C ALA A 26 10.80 5.40 1.85
N ALA A 27 10.28 6.33 2.66
CA ALA A 27 10.26 6.21 4.12
C ALA A 27 9.41 5.01 4.58
N ALA A 28 8.19 4.85 4.07
CA ALA A 28 7.31 3.74 4.39
C ALA A 28 7.94 2.38 4.03
N MET A 29 8.58 2.29 2.86
CA MET A 29 9.30 1.10 2.41
C MET A 29 10.56 0.79 3.23
N ALA A 30 11.14 1.80 3.89
CA ALA A 30 12.29 1.64 4.77
C ALA A 30 11.88 1.21 6.19
N MET A 31 10.63 1.50 6.59
CA MET A 31 10.09 1.06 7.88
C MET A 31 9.59 -0.40 7.89
N LEU A 32 9.54 -1.08 6.75
CA LEU A 32 9.15 -2.48 6.70
C LEU A 32 10.26 -3.38 7.26
N ASP A 33 9.90 -4.25 8.21
CA ASP A 33 10.79 -5.30 8.72
C ASP A 33 11.00 -6.39 7.67
N GLU A 34 9.94 -6.75 6.94
CA GLU A 34 9.98 -7.74 5.86
C GLU A 34 9.25 -7.21 4.62
N ARG A 35 9.85 -7.45 3.44
CA ARG A 35 9.19 -7.21 2.15
C ARG A 35 8.61 -8.51 1.61
N HIS A 36 7.38 -8.43 1.12
CA HIS A 36 6.68 -9.53 0.50
C HIS A 36 6.58 -9.33 -1.03
N ARG A 37 6.46 -10.42 -1.77
CA ARG A 37 5.96 -10.35 -3.15
C ARG A 37 4.47 -10.01 -3.14
N PRO A 38 3.93 -9.49 -4.26
CA PRO A 38 2.49 -9.42 -4.44
C PRO A 38 1.84 -10.78 -4.11
N PRO A 39 0.78 -10.80 -3.30
CA PRO A 39 0.09 -12.04 -2.97
C PRO A 39 -0.57 -12.63 -4.22
N SER A 40 -0.63 -13.95 -4.30
CA SER A 40 -1.09 -14.68 -5.51
C SER A 40 -2.53 -14.37 -5.91
N GLY A 41 -3.39 -14.03 -4.95
CA GLY A 41 -4.77 -13.62 -5.20
C GLY A 41 -4.98 -12.15 -5.59
N PHE A 42 -3.93 -11.32 -5.64
CA PHE A 42 -4.07 -9.91 -5.99
C PHE A 42 -3.98 -9.66 -7.50
N VAL A 43 -5.07 -9.13 -8.06
CA VAL A 43 -5.14 -8.68 -9.45
C VAL A 43 -5.39 -7.18 -9.46
N GLN A 44 -4.40 -6.41 -9.92
CA GLN A 44 -4.55 -4.97 -10.10
C GLN A 44 -5.34 -4.69 -11.38
N HIS A 45 -6.44 -3.94 -11.28
CA HIS A 45 -7.17 -3.47 -12.45
C HIS A 45 -6.28 -2.60 -13.34
N GLN A 46 -6.40 -2.75 -14.67
CA GLN A 46 -5.56 -2.01 -15.63
C GLN A 46 -5.72 -0.47 -15.56
N ALA A 47 -6.91 0.00 -15.16
CA ALA A 47 -7.18 1.42 -14.93
C ALA A 47 -6.54 1.96 -13.63
N ASN A 48 -6.08 1.07 -12.75
CA ASN A 48 -5.40 1.43 -11.52
C ASN A 48 -3.90 1.59 -11.80
N THR A 49 -3.43 2.83 -11.78
CA THR A 49 -2.03 3.20 -12.00
C THR A 49 -1.24 3.35 -10.70
N ASN A 50 -1.86 3.03 -9.54
CA ASN A 50 -1.18 3.09 -8.25
C ASN A 50 -0.09 2.03 -8.19
N SER A 51 0.99 2.35 -7.46
CA SER A 51 2.04 1.39 -7.14
C SER A 51 1.79 0.77 -5.77
N TYR A 52 1.88 -0.55 -5.70
CA TYR A 52 1.67 -1.32 -4.47
C TYR A 52 2.98 -1.90 -3.98
N THR A 53 3.19 -1.92 -2.67
CA THR A 53 4.33 -2.57 -2.03
C THR A 53 3.85 -3.29 -0.78
N TRP A 54 4.22 -4.56 -0.66
CA TRP A 54 3.69 -5.47 0.34
C TRP A 54 4.77 -5.79 1.37
N GLY A 55 4.40 -5.86 2.63
CA GLY A 55 5.34 -6.22 3.68
C GLY A 55 4.74 -6.42 5.05
N LYS A 56 5.62 -6.42 6.04
CA LYS A 56 5.32 -6.56 7.46
C LYS A 56 6.08 -5.49 8.25
N MET A 57 5.43 -4.94 9.27
CA MET A 57 6.03 -4.06 10.28
C MET A 57 5.47 -4.46 11.64
N GLY A 58 6.35 -4.80 12.60
CA GLY A 58 5.98 -5.50 13.82
C GLY A 58 5.18 -6.75 13.48
N ASP A 59 4.04 -6.96 14.12
CA ASP A 59 3.13 -8.07 13.82
C ASP A 59 2.09 -7.75 12.74
N HIS A 60 2.13 -6.53 12.17
CA HIS A 60 1.16 -6.07 11.19
C HIS A 60 1.63 -6.33 9.76
N LYS A 61 0.75 -6.89 8.94
CA LYS A 61 0.96 -7.03 7.49
C LYS A 61 0.41 -5.79 6.81
N ILE A 62 1.29 -5.05 6.16
CA ILE A 62 1.02 -3.72 5.61
C ILE A 62 1.09 -3.77 4.08
N VAL A 63 0.14 -3.12 3.43
CA VAL A 63 0.23 -2.75 2.01
C VAL A 63 0.44 -1.23 1.91
N ILE A 64 1.56 -0.85 1.32
CA ILE A 64 1.87 0.55 0.98
C ILE A 64 1.37 0.81 -0.43
N VAL A 65 0.62 1.89 -0.60
CA VAL A 65 0.08 2.32 -1.88
C VAL A 65 0.58 3.71 -2.17
N SER A 66 1.12 3.93 -3.36
CA SER A 66 1.47 5.27 -3.82
C SER A 66 0.80 5.60 -5.14
N LEU A 67 0.53 6.88 -5.32
CA LEU A 67 -0.02 7.41 -6.55
C LEU A 67 1.05 7.44 -7.65
N PRO A 68 0.64 7.49 -8.93
CA PRO A 68 1.55 7.80 -10.02
C PRO A 68 2.30 9.10 -9.72
N ALA A 69 3.61 9.12 -10.01
CA ALA A 69 4.42 10.30 -9.82
C ALA A 69 3.81 11.51 -10.57
N GLY A 70 3.62 12.63 -9.87
CA GLY A 70 3.08 13.86 -10.44
C GLY A 70 1.58 14.10 -10.22
N LEU A 71 0.85 13.15 -9.59
CA LEU A 71 -0.53 13.38 -9.16
C LEU A 71 -0.56 13.68 -7.65
N TYR A 72 -0.78 14.95 -7.30
CA TYR A 72 -0.90 15.43 -5.92
C TYR A 72 -2.29 16.00 -5.66
N GLY A 73 -2.78 15.88 -4.41
CA GLY A 73 -4.04 16.47 -3.97
C GLY A 73 -5.02 15.47 -3.33
N THR A 74 -5.92 16.01 -2.50
CA THR A 74 -6.93 15.25 -1.73
C THR A 74 -7.82 14.35 -2.60
N ASN A 75 -8.22 14.82 -3.78
CA ASN A 75 -9.00 14.02 -4.73
C ASN A 75 -8.24 12.76 -5.18
N SER A 76 -6.94 12.90 -5.45
CA SER A 76 -6.11 11.78 -5.88
C SER A 76 -5.93 10.77 -4.74
N ALA A 77 -5.65 11.25 -3.52
CA ALA A 77 -5.57 10.40 -2.33
C ALA A 77 -6.89 9.67 -2.02
N ALA A 78 -8.03 10.33 -2.22
CA ALA A 78 -9.36 9.73 -2.09
C ALA A 78 -9.60 8.64 -3.14
N THR A 79 -9.23 8.87 -4.41
CA THR A 79 -9.31 7.83 -5.45
C THR A 79 -8.41 6.63 -5.14
N THR A 80 -7.21 6.86 -4.60
CA THR A 80 -6.31 5.78 -4.17
C THR A 80 -6.85 5.02 -2.99
N ALA A 81 -7.48 5.70 -2.02
CA ALA A 81 -8.19 5.06 -0.93
C ALA A 81 -9.36 4.20 -1.45
N SER A 82 -10.17 4.70 -2.38
CA SER A 82 -11.25 3.92 -3.01
C SER A 82 -10.72 2.70 -3.78
N ASN A 83 -9.63 2.86 -4.52
CA ASN A 83 -8.99 1.77 -5.26
C ASN A 83 -8.32 0.72 -4.35
N LEU A 84 -7.91 1.11 -3.13
CA LEU A 84 -7.37 0.19 -2.12
C LEU A 84 -8.48 -0.55 -1.38
N LEU A 85 -9.55 0.16 -1.00
CA LEU A 85 -10.67 -0.40 -0.24
C LEU A 85 -11.55 -1.31 -1.09
N SER A 86 -11.69 -1.05 -2.40
CA SER A 86 -12.55 -1.85 -3.29
C SER A 86 -12.18 -3.34 -3.35
N PRO A 87 -10.89 -3.73 -3.46
CA PRO A 87 -10.49 -5.14 -3.37
C PRO A 87 -10.21 -5.63 -1.95
N LEU A 88 -10.07 -4.75 -0.95
CA LEU A 88 -9.59 -5.10 0.39
C LEU A 88 -10.41 -4.43 1.51
N PRO A 89 -11.65 -4.91 1.76
CA PRO A 89 -12.55 -4.29 2.73
C PRO A 89 -12.07 -4.39 4.19
N GLN A 90 -11.15 -5.29 4.50
CA GLN A 90 -10.55 -5.43 5.85
C GLN A 90 -9.48 -4.39 6.20
N ILE A 91 -9.08 -3.54 5.24
CA ILE A 91 -8.00 -2.58 5.46
C ILE A 91 -8.49 -1.39 6.27
N SER A 92 -7.84 -1.14 7.42
CA SER A 92 -7.94 0.14 8.12
C SER A 92 -6.91 1.11 7.54
N LEU A 93 -7.39 2.21 6.95
CA LEU A 93 -6.56 3.28 6.40
C LEU A 93 -6.02 4.15 7.52
N SER A 94 -4.70 4.26 7.63
CA SER A 94 -4.08 5.30 8.46
C SER A 94 -4.06 6.61 7.68
N ARG A 95 -4.80 7.63 8.17
CA ARG A 95 -4.71 9.00 7.60
C ARG A 95 -3.44 9.65 8.13
N ASN A 96 -2.50 9.96 7.24
CA ASN A 96 -1.44 10.90 7.58
C ASN A 96 -1.95 12.32 7.35
N LYS A 97 -2.17 13.07 8.43
CA LYS A 97 -2.53 14.48 8.38
C LYS A 97 -1.23 15.28 8.22
N THR A 98 -0.73 15.40 7.00
CA THR A 98 0.29 16.41 6.68
C THR A 98 -0.43 17.60 6.08
N GLU A 99 -0.85 18.53 6.93
CA GLU A 99 -1.27 19.87 6.53
C GLU A 99 -0.06 20.61 5.95
N LEU A 100 -0.24 21.16 4.74
CA LEU A 100 0.44 22.38 4.28
C LEU A 100 -0.65 23.44 4.10
#